data_AF-A0A937P5Q1-F1
#
_entry.id   AF-A0A937P5Q1-F1
#
_cell.length_a   1.000
_cell.length_b   1.000
_cell.length_c   1.000
_cell.angle_alpha   90.00
_cell.angle_beta   90.00
_cell.angle_gamma   90.00
#
_symmetry.space_group_name_H-M   'P 1'
#
loop_
_entity.id
_entity.type
_entity.pdbx_description
1 polymer ?
#
loop_
_entity_poly.entity_id
_entity_poly.type
_entity_poly.pdbx_seq_one_letter_code
_entity_poly.pdbx_strand_id
1 'polypeptide(L)'
;SAESGGRIYGRRTPRFNRVLKSTYKTAASVVINGKGPLREYYDYLISKGNTEYNARHSIARYIAKLSLGIIKGEMRYKPYLWRKKKQKEDSNDNKEGVIETKRIDK
;
A
#
# COMPACT_ATOMS: atom_id res chain seq x y z
N SER A 1 -9.68 31.70 -16.92
CA SER A 1 -8.75 30.60 -17.25
C SER A 1 -8.26 30.80 -18.65
N ALA A 2 -6.94 30.72 -18.88
CA ALA A 2 -6.39 30.83 -20.23
C ALA A 2 -6.67 29.52 -20.99
N GLU A 3 -7.36 29.62 -22.13
CA GLU A 3 -7.59 28.51 -23.03
C GLU A 3 -6.60 28.62 -24.21
N SER A 4 -5.84 27.56 -24.45
CA SER A 4 -5.06 27.40 -25.68
C SER A 4 -5.26 25.98 -26.21
N GLY A 5 -5.63 25.87 -27.50
CA GLY A 5 -5.81 24.58 -28.18
C GLY A 5 -6.90 23.66 -27.61
N GLY A 6 -8.01 24.21 -27.10
CA GLY A 6 -9.15 23.42 -26.58
C GLY A 6 -8.89 22.72 -25.25
N ARG A 7 -7.78 23.03 -24.56
CA ARG A 7 -7.48 22.54 -23.21
C ARG A 7 -7.70 23.66 -22.21
N ILE A 8 -8.63 23.43 -21.29
CA ILE A 8 -8.83 24.29 -20.13
C ILE A 8 -7.64 24.08 -19.20
N TYR A 9 -6.65 24.97 -19.27
CA TYR A 9 -5.57 25.02 -18.30
C TYR A 9 -6.11 25.69 -17.03
N GLY A 10 -6.74 24.85 -16.20
CA GLY A 10 -7.21 25.17 -14.87
C GLY A 10 -6.82 24.07 -13.89
N ARG A 11 -6.65 24.41 -12.62
CA ARG A 11 -6.27 23.49 -11.54
C ARG A 11 -7.32 22.38 -11.42
N ARG A 12 -7.11 21.24 -12.09
CA ARG A 12 -7.94 20.04 -11.93
C ARG A 12 -8.08 19.73 -10.43
N THR A 13 -9.29 19.79 -9.92
CA THR A 13 -9.63 19.41 -8.55
C THR A 13 -9.58 17.88 -8.49
N PRO A 14 -8.61 17.28 -7.78
CA PRO A 14 -8.53 15.84 -7.68
C PRO A 14 -9.74 15.30 -6.90
N ARG A 15 -10.19 14.09 -7.23
CA ARG A 15 -11.27 13.36 -6.52
C ARG A 15 -10.90 12.94 -5.08
N PHE A 16 -9.75 13.36 -4.55
CA PHE A 16 -9.27 12.99 -3.23
C PHE A 16 -8.93 14.25 -2.41
N ASN A 17 -8.96 14.10 -1.08
CA ASN A 17 -8.55 15.15 -0.17
C ASN A 17 -7.01 15.30 -0.15
N ARG A 18 -6.51 16.45 -0.60
CA ARG A 18 -5.07 16.75 -0.67
C ARG A 18 -4.40 16.77 0.70
N VAL A 19 -5.09 17.24 1.74
CA VAL A 19 -4.58 17.30 3.12
C VAL A 19 -4.39 15.90 3.68
N LEU A 20 -5.39 15.03 3.52
CA LEU A 20 -5.27 13.62 3.94
C LEU A 20 -4.14 12.92 3.19
N LYS A 21 -4.01 13.14 1.87
CA LYS A 21 -2.88 12.59 1.12
C LYS A 21 -1.53 13.05 1.67
N SER A 22 -1.40 14.34 2.00
CA SER A 22 -0.16 14.91 2.54
C SER A 22 0.17 14.34 3.92
N THR A 23 -0.81 14.33 4.83
CA THR A 23 -0.63 13.81 6.20
C THR A 23 -0.19 12.35 6.22
N TYR A 24 -0.81 11.48 5.43
CA TYR A 24 -0.38 10.07 5.34
C TYR A 24 1.01 9.90 4.71
N LYS A 25 1.40 10.76 3.76
CA LYS A 25 2.77 10.76 3.22
C LYS A 25 3.79 11.17 4.28
N THR A 26 3.51 12.22 5.06
CA THR A 26 4.37 12.65 6.16
C THR A 26 4.47 11.57 7.23
N ALA A 27 3.35 10.95 7.60
CA ALA A 27 3.34 9.84 8.55
C ALA A 27 4.19 8.66 8.06
N ALA A 28 4.12 8.31 6.78
CA ALA A 28 4.97 7.28 6.20
C ALA A 28 6.47 7.62 6.32
N SER A 29 6.87 8.86 6.04
CA SER A 29 8.26 9.29 6.19
C SER A 29 8.77 9.15 7.64
N VAL A 30 7.95 9.56 8.62
CA VAL A 30 8.30 9.43 10.05
C VAL A 30 8.46 7.96 10.44
N VAL A 31 7.50 7.14 10.04
CA VAL A 31 7.47 5.71 10.40
C VAL A 31 8.64 4.94 9.78
N ILE A 32 9.04 5.29 8.55
CA ILE A 32 10.20 4.67 7.90
C ILE A 32 11.49 5.03 8.62
N ASN A 33 11.61 6.22 9.19
CA ASN A 33 12.79 6.58 9.98
C ASN A 33 12.78 6.02 11.41
N GLY A 34 11.63 5.51 11.87
CA GLY A 34 11.47 4.93 13.21
C GLY A 34 11.81 3.44 13.29
N LYS A 35 11.55 2.87 14.48
CA LYS A 35 11.61 1.43 14.75
C LYS A 35 10.19 0.93 15.00
N GLY A 36 9.73 -0.07 14.26
CA GLY A 36 8.42 -0.68 14.52
C GLY A 36 7.81 -1.48 13.36
N PRO A 37 6.58 -2.00 13.54
CA PRO A 37 5.95 -2.96 12.64
C PRO A 37 5.76 -2.47 11.19
N LEU A 38 5.62 -1.16 11.02
CA LEU A 38 5.44 -0.52 9.72
C LEU A 38 6.79 -0.25 9.03
N ARG A 39 7.87 -0.03 9.78
CA ARG A 39 9.23 0.00 9.23
C ARG A 39 9.60 -1.37 8.69
N GLU A 40 9.32 -2.43 9.44
CA GLU A 40 9.54 -3.79 8.95
C GLU A 40 8.73 -4.10 7.69
N TYR A 41 7.52 -3.54 7.57
CA TYR A 41 6.74 -3.66 6.34
C TYR A 41 7.40 -2.92 5.17
N TYR A 42 8.00 -1.75 5.43
CA TYR A 42 8.76 -1.02 4.43
C TYR A 42 9.97 -1.83 3.97
N ASP A 43 10.77 -2.36 4.90
CA ASP A 43 11.94 -3.18 4.60
C ASP A 43 11.56 -4.41 3.77
N TYR A 44 10.43 -5.05 4.09
CA TYR A 44 9.86 -6.14 3.28
C TYR A 44 9.49 -5.71 1.85
N LEU A 45 8.94 -4.51 1.66
CA LEU A 45 8.63 -3.99 0.33
C LEU A 45 9.91 -3.74 -0.48
N ILE A 46 10.96 -3.22 0.18
CA ILE A 46 12.27 -3.04 -0.45
C ILE A 46 12.89 -4.40 -0.83
N SER A 47 12.83 -5.40 0.06
CA SER A 47 13.36 -6.74 -0.24
C SER A 47 12.63 -7.43 -1.40
N LYS A 48 11.37 -7.07 -1.67
CA LYS A 48 10.61 -7.52 -2.85
C LYS A 48 10.97 -6.78 -4.15
N GLY A 49 11.93 -5.85 -4.12
CA GLY A 49 12.37 -5.10 -5.29
C GLY A 49 11.57 -3.84 -5.58
N ASN A 50 10.70 -3.38 -4.66
CA ASN A 50 10.05 -2.10 -4.85
C ASN A 50 11.05 -0.96 -4.68
N THR A 51 10.97 0.03 -5.58
CA THR A 51 11.71 1.28 -5.40
C THR A 51 11.29 1.98 -4.12
N GLU A 52 12.20 2.71 -3.48
CA GLU A 52 11.90 3.42 -2.23
C GLU A 52 10.68 4.34 -2.35
N TYR A 53 10.55 5.02 -3.49
CA TYR A 53 9.43 5.89 -3.79
C TYR A 53 8.09 5.14 -3.73
N ASN A 54 8.02 3.98 -4.41
CA ASN A 54 6.83 3.15 -4.42
C ASN A 54 6.56 2.52 -3.05
N ALA A 55 7.60 2.08 -2.35
CA ALA A 55 7.48 1.53 -1.00
C ALA A 55 6.92 2.58 -0.02
N ARG A 56 7.44 3.82 -0.01
CA ARG A 56 6.92 4.93 0.79
C ARG A 56 5.43 5.19 0.52
N HIS A 57 5.02 5.14 -0.75
CA HIS A 57 3.61 5.29 -1.12
C HIS A 57 2.73 4.14 -0.67
N SER A 58 3.23 2.92 -0.74
CA SER A 58 2.53 1.74 -0.23
C SER A 58 2.33 1.81 1.28
N ILE A 59 3.34 2.28 2.04
CA ILE A 59 3.20 2.54 3.49
C ILE A 59 2.13 3.61 3.75
N ALA A 60 2.15 4.74 3.04
CA ALA A 60 1.15 5.79 3.22
C ALA A 60 -0.28 5.27 2.99
N ARG A 61 -0.49 4.47 1.94
CA ARG A 61 -1.78 3.82 1.64
C ARG A 61 -2.18 2.83 2.75
N TYR A 62 -1.22 2.08 3.28
CA TYR A 62 -1.46 1.12 4.34
C TYR A 62 -1.90 1.80 5.65
N ILE A 63 -1.24 2.89 6.04
CA ILE A 63 -1.64 3.72 7.20
C ILE A 63 -3.06 4.26 7.01
N ALA A 64 -3.38 4.79 5.82
CA ALA A 64 -4.72 5.28 5.52
C ALA A 64 -5.79 4.17 5.64
N LYS A 65 -5.50 2.97 5.15
CA LYS A 65 -6.40 1.82 5.26
C LYS A 65 -6.63 1.38 6.70
N LEU A 66 -5.57 1.35 7.51
CA LEU A 66 -5.67 1.05 8.94
C LEU A 66 -6.53 2.09 9.66
N SER A 67 -6.25 3.38 9.42
CA SER A 67 -6.99 4.50 10.02
C SER A 67 -8.47 4.42 9.66
N LEU A 68 -8.78 4.17 8.38
CA LEU A 68 -10.15 4.00 7.92
C LEU A 68 -10.83 2.81 8.61
N GLY A 69 -10.13 1.68 8.77
CA GLY A 69 -10.66 0.48 9.42
C GLY A 69 -10.94 0.69 10.91
N ILE A 70 -10.14 1.50 11.60
CA ILE A 70 -10.31 1.85 13.01
C ILE A 70 -11.45 2.87 13.19
N ILE A 71 -11.57 3.83 12.28
CA ILE A 71 -12.60 4.88 12.36
C ILE A 71 -13.97 4.32 11.98
N LYS A 72 -14.05 3.48 10.94
CA LYS A 72 -15.32 2.97 10.43
C LYS A 72 -15.76 1.65 11.04
N GLY A 73 -14.81 0.81 11.43
CA GLY A 73 -15.10 -0.45 12.10
C GLY A 73 -14.66 -0.34 13.56
N GLU A 74 -15.31 -1.07 14.45
CA GLU A 74 -14.83 -1.28 15.84
C GLU A 74 -13.55 -2.13 15.89
N MET A 75 -12.67 -1.96 14.91
CA MET A 75 -11.43 -2.69 14.78
C MET A 75 -10.34 -1.98 15.55
N ARG A 76 -9.74 -2.67 16.50
CA ARG A 76 -8.52 -2.22 17.15
C ARG A 76 -7.32 -2.33 16.20
N TYR A 77 -6.35 -1.43 16.37
CA TYR A 77 -5.09 -1.52 15.67
C TYR A 77 -4.42 -2.87 15.95
N LYS A 78 -4.15 -3.64 14.90
CA LYS A 78 -3.45 -4.93 14.97
C LYS A 78 -2.12 -4.79 14.23
N PRO A 79 -0.98 -4.78 14.94
CA PRO A 79 0.32 -4.77 14.27
C PRO A 79 0.51 -6.07 13.47
N TYR A 80 1.32 -6.01 12.41
CA TYR A 80 1.68 -7.16 11.56
C TYR A 80 0.55 -7.84 10.76
N LEU A 81 -0.59 -7.18 10.56
CA LEU A 81 -1.66 -7.70 9.67
C LEU A 81 -1.15 -8.02 8.25
N TRP A 82 -0.15 -7.27 7.77
CA TRP A 82 0.48 -7.51 6.47
C TRP A 82 1.19 -8.88 6.39
N ARG A 83 1.75 -9.38 7.50
CA ARG A 83 2.38 -10.71 7.54
C ARG A 83 1.38 -11.85 7.42
N LYS A 84 0.20 -11.72 8.03
CA LYS A 84 -0.86 -12.75 7.94
C LYS A 84 -1.42 -12.86 6.53
N LYS A 85 -1.52 -11.74 5.82
CA LYS A 85 -1.89 -11.75 4.39
C LYS A 85 -0.84 -12.44 3.53
N LYS A 86 0.45 -12.19 3.79
CA LYS A 86 1.55 -12.89 3.12
C LYS A 86 1.42 -14.41 3.24
N GLN A 87 1.24 -14.96 4.44
CA GLN A 87 1.08 -16.42 4.62
C GLN A 87 -0.03 -17.00 3.75
N LYS A 88 -1.11 -16.23 3.53
CA LYS A 88 -2.23 -16.63 2.68
C LYS A 88 -1.90 -16.55 1.20
N GLU A 89 -1.14 -15.54 0.76
CA GLU A 89 -0.66 -15.39 -0.62
C GLU A 89 0.38 -16.47 -0.97
N ASP A 90 1.40 -16.69 -0.13
CA ASP A 90 2.41 -17.74 -0.33
C ASP A 90 1.78 -19.15 -0.35
N SER A 91 0.71 -19.37 0.42
CA SER A 91 -0.05 -20.64 0.40
C SER A 91 -0.90 -20.81 -0.86
N ASN A 92 -1.21 -19.73 -1.57
CA ASN A 92 -2.04 -19.75 -2.76
C ASN A 92 -1.18 -19.93 -4.03
N ASP A 93 -0.02 -19.25 -4.10
CA ASP A 93 0.95 -19.42 -5.19
C ASP A 93 1.46 -20.88 -5.26
N ASN A 94 1.70 -21.50 -4.10
CA ASN A 94 2.04 -22.92 -4.04
C ASN A 94 0.91 -23.85 -4.55
N LYS A 95 -0.36 -23.46 -4.44
CA LYS A 95 -1.47 -24.26 -4.98
C LYS A 95 -1.55 -24.15 -6.49
N GLU A 96 -1.35 -22.97 -7.06
CA GLU A 96 -1.35 -22.77 -8.51
C GLU A 96 -0.19 -23.53 -9.18
N GLY A 97 1.01 -23.48 -8.60
CA GLY A 97 2.16 -24.25 -9.09
C GLY A 97 1.94 -25.77 -9.03
N VAL A 98 1.27 -26.29 -7.99
CA VAL A 98 0.94 -27.73 -7.87
C VAL A 98 -0.16 -28.16 -8.85
N ILE A 99 -1.08 -27.27 -9.22
CA ILE A 99 -2.11 -27.58 -10.23
C ILE A 99 -1.50 -27.55 -11.63
N GLU A 100 -0.55 -26.66 -11.89
CA GLU A 100 0.15 -26.54 -13.17
C GLU A 100 1.03 -27.76 -13.46
N THR A 101 1.78 -28.26 -12.48
CA THR A 101 2.57 -29.50 -12.63
C THR A 101 1.69 -30.71 -12.94
N LYS A 102 0.56 -30.87 -12.23
CA LYS A 102 -0.38 -31.98 -12.47
C LYS A 102 -1.10 -31.94 -13.84
N ARG A 103 -1.07 -30.81 -14.55
CA ARG A 103 -1.60 -30.71 -15.92
C ARG A 103 -0.56 -31.09 -16.98
N ILE A 104 0.73 -31.03 -16.66
CA ILE A 104 1.83 -31.36 -17.57
C ILE A 104 2.06 -32.87 -17.62
N ASP A 105 1.79 -33.58 -16.52
CA ASP A 105 1.96 -35.04 -16.39
C ASP A 105 0.75 -35.87 -16.91
N LYS A 106 -0.11 -35.30 -17.77
CA LYS A 106 -1.34 -35.95 -18.27
C LYS A 106 -1.44 -35.86 -19.78
#